data_AF-A0A8X6SRT2-F1
#
_entry.id   AF-A0A8X6SRT2-F1
#
_cell.length_a   1.000
_cell.length_b   1.000
_cell.length_c   1.000
_cell.angle_alpha   90.00
_cell.angle_beta   90.00
_cell.angle_gamma   90.00
#
_symmetry.space_group_name_H-M   'P 1'
#
loop_
_entity.id
_entity.type
_entity.pdbx_description
1 polymer ?
#
loop_
_entity_poly.entity_id
_entity_poly.type
_entity_poly.pdbx_seq_one_letter_code
_entity_poly.pdbx_strand_id
1 'polypeptide(L)'
;MGTRLRRLKAQLKGQILSDGKCLSGKNRLTEHEIDNLQSYYGSAIRRNHSSVQNMRQAIWAIFLHKLSTDEYPQHGFCPIGEDSWCGFKRLKHQIETLSLGVYDAACSFNDGNVSNLKMLQKMGVEPGEFSVSSMKLLDRERLMKAIYAFSGRSKKIRKDKRRKRKKEEDNIKKNKVKTGYSAGSF
;
A
#
# COMPACT_ATOMS: atom_id res chain seq x y z
N MET A 1 -19.23 29.80 8.12
CA MET A 1 -18.87 29.33 6.76
C MET A 1 -20.09 28.84 5.97
N GLY A 2 -20.85 27.85 6.49
CA GLY A 2 -21.98 27.24 5.77
C GLY A 2 -23.01 28.19 5.18
N THR A 3 -23.53 29.13 5.98
CA THR A 3 -24.54 30.11 5.50
C THR A 3 -24.07 30.94 4.32
N ARG A 4 -22.78 31.35 4.31
CA ARG A 4 -22.19 32.11 3.20
C ARG A 4 -22.09 31.26 1.93
N LEU A 5 -21.70 30.00 2.05
CA LEU A 5 -21.63 29.07 0.91
C LEU A 5 -23.02 28.78 0.34
N ARG A 6 -24.04 28.60 1.21
CA ARG A 6 -25.44 28.42 0.78
C ARG A 6 -25.97 29.64 0.04
N ARG A 7 -25.67 30.85 0.54
CA ARG A 7 -26.03 32.11 -0.14
C ARG A 7 -25.36 32.20 -1.51
N LEU A 8 -24.06 31.91 -1.60
CA LEU A 8 -23.33 31.91 -2.87
C LEU A 8 -23.93 30.90 -3.87
N LYS A 9 -24.20 29.68 -3.41
CA LYS A 9 -24.88 28.65 -4.22
C LYS A 9 -26.24 29.11 -4.74
N ALA A 10 -27.02 29.80 -3.90
CA ALA A 10 -28.31 30.35 -4.30
C ALA A 10 -28.18 31.46 -5.36
N GLN A 11 -27.18 32.34 -5.22
CA GLN A 11 -26.88 33.40 -6.19
C GLN A 11 -26.44 32.84 -7.55
N LEU A 12 -25.66 31.77 -7.55
CA LEU A 12 -25.15 31.13 -8.77
C LEU A 12 -26.10 30.07 -9.35
N LYS A 13 -27.30 29.92 -8.79
CA LYS A 13 -28.27 28.91 -9.23
C LYS A 13 -28.73 29.22 -10.66
N GLY A 14 -28.57 28.24 -11.57
CA GLY A 14 -28.97 28.38 -12.97
C GLY A 14 -27.95 29.08 -13.87
N GLN A 15 -26.85 29.60 -13.31
CA GLN A 15 -25.74 30.11 -14.12
C GLN A 15 -24.88 28.97 -14.65
N ILE A 16 -24.41 29.14 -15.88
CA ILE A 16 -23.44 28.26 -16.53
C ILE A 16 -22.04 28.77 -16.14
N LEU A 17 -21.22 27.89 -15.57
CA LEU A 17 -19.84 28.19 -15.22
C LEU A 17 -18.96 28.19 -16.49
N SER A 18 -17.70 28.61 -16.36
CA SER A 18 -16.72 28.65 -17.45
C SER A 18 -16.49 27.31 -18.15
N ASP A 19 -16.87 26.20 -17.52
CA ASP A 19 -16.79 24.84 -18.06
C ASP A 19 -18.08 24.37 -18.75
N GLY A 20 -19.04 25.28 -19.01
CA GLY A 20 -20.28 24.98 -19.73
C GLY A 20 -21.31 24.21 -18.92
N LYS A 21 -21.10 24.04 -17.60
CA LYS A 21 -22.00 23.27 -16.72
C LYS A 21 -22.55 24.13 -15.59
N CYS A 22 -23.71 23.74 -15.06
CA CYS A 22 -24.31 24.38 -13.89
C CYS A 22 -23.59 23.96 -12.59
N LEU A 23 -23.83 24.72 -11.51
CA LEU A 23 -23.31 24.43 -10.16
C LEU A 23 -23.93 23.16 -9.51
N SER A 24 -24.89 22.52 -10.17
CA SER A 24 -25.49 21.27 -9.71
C SER A 24 -24.76 20.06 -10.32
N GLY A 25 -24.65 18.97 -9.55
CA GLY A 25 -24.10 17.70 -10.02
C GLY A 25 -22.87 17.21 -9.25
N LYS A 26 -22.31 16.08 -9.73
CA LYS A 26 -21.13 15.45 -9.13
C LYS A 26 -19.92 16.38 -9.18
N ASN A 27 -19.11 16.39 -8.12
CA ASN A 27 -17.92 17.23 -7.97
C ASN A 27 -18.22 18.75 -7.99
N ARG A 28 -19.43 19.16 -7.59
CA ARG A 28 -19.82 20.57 -7.45
C ARG A 28 -20.15 20.93 -6.01
N LEU A 29 -20.27 22.22 -5.74
CA LEU A 29 -20.68 22.77 -4.45
C LEU A 29 -22.18 22.51 -4.20
N THR A 30 -22.50 21.26 -3.85
CA THR A 30 -23.86 20.83 -3.49
C THR A 30 -24.18 21.14 -2.02
N GLU A 31 -25.44 20.94 -1.60
CA GLU A 31 -25.82 21.12 -0.19
C GLU A 31 -25.04 20.17 0.72
N HIS A 32 -25.00 18.90 0.33
CA HIS A 32 -24.26 17.86 1.01
C HIS A 32 -22.76 18.18 1.12
N GLU A 33 -22.17 18.75 0.06
CA GLU A 33 -20.76 19.15 0.09
C GLU A 33 -20.50 20.30 1.07
N ILE A 34 -21.44 21.25 1.19
CA ILE A 34 -21.35 22.31 2.20
C ILE A 34 -21.40 21.72 3.62
N ASP A 35 -22.26 20.74 3.87
CA ASP A 35 -22.34 20.05 5.16
C ASP A 35 -21.06 19.27 5.50
N ASN A 36 -20.48 18.58 4.51
CA ASN A 36 -19.19 17.90 4.66
C ASN A 36 -18.09 18.90 5.00
N LEU A 37 -17.99 20.01 4.27
CA LEU A 37 -17.01 21.06 4.52
C LEU A 37 -17.15 21.65 5.92
N GLN A 38 -18.37 21.89 6.39
CA GLN A 38 -18.63 22.35 7.75
C GLN A 38 -18.17 21.33 8.80
N SER A 39 -18.49 20.05 8.57
CA SER A 39 -18.14 18.95 9.47
C SER A 39 -16.63 18.75 9.56
N TYR A 40 -15.92 18.81 8.44
CA TYR A 40 -14.46 18.73 8.39
C TYR A 40 -13.82 19.92 9.08
N TYR A 41 -14.30 21.14 8.80
CA TYR A 41 -13.79 22.36 9.41
C TYR A 41 -13.94 22.32 10.95
N GLY A 42 -15.12 21.94 11.45
CA GLY A 42 -15.35 21.78 12.87
C GLY A 42 -14.46 20.70 13.50
N SER A 43 -14.25 19.59 12.79
CA SER A 43 -13.36 18.51 13.25
C SER A 43 -11.89 18.95 13.31
N ALA A 44 -11.43 19.75 12.34
CA ALA A 44 -10.07 20.31 12.33
C ALA A 44 -9.82 21.20 13.55
N ILE A 45 -10.79 22.01 13.96
CA ILE A 45 -10.71 22.84 15.17
C ILE A 45 -10.66 21.97 16.42
N ARG A 46 -11.63 21.05 16.59
CA ARG A 46 -11.73 20.24 17.82
C ARG A 46 -10.50 19.36 18.05
N ARG A 47 -9.98 18.73 16.98
CA ARG A 47 -8.81 17.84 17.05
C ARG A 47 -7.50 18.58 17.30
N ASN A 48 -7.43 19.88 17.02
CA ASN A 48 -6.20 20.68 17.13
C ASN A 48 -6.36 21.89 18.07
N HIS A 49 -7.26 21.81 19.06
CA HIS A 49 -7.56 22.94 19.94
C HIS A 49 -6.35 23.43 20.76
N SER A 50 -5.36 22.56 20.99
CA SER A 50 -4.13 22.87 21.73
C SER A 50 -3.05 23.56 20.90
N SER A 51 -3.18 23.63 19.57
CA SER A 51 -2.20 24.27 18.69
C SER A 51 -2.86 25.01 17.54
N VAL A 52 -2.75 26.34 17.56
CA VAL A 52 -3.28 27.21 16.50
C VAL A 52 -2.60 26.92 15.15
N GLN A 53 -1.31 26.58 15.17
CA GLN A 53 -0.55 26.24 13.97
C GLN A 53 -1.07 24.95 13.33
N ASN A 54 -1.26 23.89 14.11
CA ASN A 54 -1.80 22.62 13.62
C ASN A 54 -3.25 22.76 13.16
N MET A 55 -4.05 23.55 13.89
CA MET A 55 -5.42 23.88 13.48
C MET A 55 -5.44 24.59 12.12
N ARG A 56 -4.60 25.61 11.94
CA ARG A 56 -4.46 26.31 10.65
C ARG A 56 -4.07 25.35 9.54
N GLN A 57 -3.07 24.51 9.76
CA GLN A 57 -2.65 23.51 8.75
C GLN A 57 -3.78 22.53 8.42
N ALA A 58 -4.50 22.01 9.41
CA ALA A 58 -5.62 21.10 9.20
C ALA A 58 -6.77 21.75 8.42
N ILE A 59 -7.06 23.03 8.68
CA ILE A 59 -8.05 23.80 7.91
C ILE A 59 -7.59 23.99 6.46
N TRP A 60 -6.33 24.39 6.24
CA TRP A 60 -5.77 24.52 4.90
C TRP A 60 -5.72 23.20 4.15
N ALA A 61 -5.49 22.07 4.84
CA ALA A 61 -5.52 20.74 4.25
C ALA A 61 -6.86 20.42 3.61
N ILE A 62 -7.99 20.81 4.23
CA ILE A 62 -9.33 20.61 3.67
C ILE A 62 -9.48 21.41 2.36
N PHE A 63 -9.11 22.68 2.39
CA PHE A 63 -9.22 23.57 1.24
C PHE A 63 -8.36 23.09 0.07
N LEU A 64 -7.08 22.82 0.32
CA LEU A 64 -6.16 22.34 -0.71
C LEU A 64 -6.56 20.97 -1.26
N HIS A 65 -7.06 20.07 -0.41
CA HIS A 65 -7.56 18.78 -0.87
C HIS A 65 -8.74 18.92 -1.84
N LYS A 66 -9.63 19.92 -1.63
CA LYS A 66 -10.77 20.17 -2.53
C LYS A 66 -10.39 20.91 -3.81
N LEU A 67 -9.31 21.68 -3.78
CA LEU A 67 -8.72 22.28 -4.97
C LEU A 67 -7.83 21.32 -5.78
N SER A 68 -7.45 20.20 -5.18
CA SER A 68 -6.53 19.23 -5.79
C SER A 68 -7.11 18.62 -7.06
N THR A 69 -6.27 18.46 -8.06
CA THR A 69 -6.56 17.74 -9.31
C THR A 69 -5.47 16.71 -9.57
N ASP A 70 -5.70 15.81 -10.52
CA ASP A 70 -4.71 14.80 -10.90
C ASP A 70 -3.45 15.45 -11.50
N GLU A 71 -3.62 16.54 -12.27
CA GLU A 71 -2.50 17.32 -12.85
C GLU A 71 -1.77 18.15 -11.80
N TYR A 72 -2.49 18.71 -10.83
CA TYR A 72 -1.96 19.58 -9.78
C TYR A 72 -2.37 19.05 -8.40
N PRO A 73 -1.63 18.05 -7.86
CA PRO A 73 -1.95 17.44 -6.58
C PRO A 73 -1.60 18.37 -5.40
N GLN A 74 -2.60 18.77 -4.63
CA GLN A 74 -2.51 19.75 -3.53
C GLN A 74 -2.66 19.09 -2.15
N HIS A 75 -1.92 18.01 -1.90
CA HIS A 75 -2.05 17.23 -0.67
C HIS A 75 -1.02 17.62 0.41
N GLY A 76 -0.30 18.72 0.27
CA GLY A 76 0.84 19.11 1.13
C GLY A 76 0.57 19.03 2.63
N PHE A 77 -0.54 19.62 3.10
CA PHE A 77 -0.93 19.67 4.51
C PHE A 77 -1.80 18.49 4.99
N CYS A 78 -2.09 17.52 4.11
CA CYS A 78 -2.81 16.32 4.54
C CYS A 78 -1.94 15.49 5.49
N PRO A 79 -2.53 14.83 6.51
CA PRO A 79 -1.78 13.98 7.42
C PRO A 79 -1.04 12.87 6.65
N ILE A 80 0.13 12.49 7.15
CA ILE A 80 0.96 11.42 6.59
C ILE A 80 0.70 10.14 7.39
N GLY A 81 0.86 8.98 6.75
CA GLY A 81 0.72 7.67 7.39
C GLY A 81 -0.50 6.89 6.91
N GLU A 82 -0.61 5.66 7.41
CA GLU A 82 -1.65 4.68 7.01
C GLU A 82 -3.05 5.11 7.44
N ASP A 83 -3.15 5.78 8.59
CA ASP A 83 -4.42 6.30 9.11
C ASP A 83 -4.84 7.65 8.49
N SER A 84 -4.09 8.14 7.50
CA SER A 84 -4.45 9.37 6.82
C SER A 84 -5.79 9.23 6.13
N TRP A 85 -6.70 10.17 6.37
CA TRP A 85 -7.95 10.24 5.61
C TRP A 85 -7.70 10.56 4.13
N CYS A 86 -6.53 11.12 3.78
CA CYS A 86 -6.13 11.42 2.41
C CYS A 86 -5.58 10.17 1.72
N GLY A 87 -6.34 9.64 0.74
CA GLY A 87 -5.94 8.45 -0.03
C GLY A 87 -4.60 8.60 -0.75
N PHE A 88 -4.31 9.78 -1.30
CA PHE A 88 -3.02 10.07 -1.94
C PHE A 88 -1.84 9.91 -0.98
N LYS A 89 -1.96 10.43 0.25
CA LYS A 89 -0.90 10.32 1.26
C LYS A 89 -0.72 8.88 1.76
N ARG A 90 -1.82 8.14 1.95
CA ARG A 90 -1.76 6.72 2.31
C ARG A 90 -1.03 5.90 1.25
N LEU A 91 -1.41 6.07 -0.02
CA LEU A 91 -0.78 5.36 -1.15
C LEU A 91 0.70 5.70 -1.26
N LYS A 92 1.05 6.98 -1.15
CA LYS A 92 2.45 7.40 -1.18
C LYS A 92 3.27 6.74 -0.07
N HIS A 93 2.75 6.74 1.16
CA HIS A 93 3.39 6.06 2.29
C HIS A 93 3.55 4.54 2.04
N GLN A 94 2.51 3.87 1.52
CA GLN A 94 2.58 2.44 1.20
C GLN A 94 3.59 2.12 0.09
N ILE A 95 3.68 2.96 -0.95
CA ILE A 95 4.66 2.79 -2.04
C ILE A 95 6.08 2.95 -1.51
N GLU A 96 6.32 3.91 -0.62
CA GLU A 96 7.61 4.09 0.04
C GLU A 96 7.99 2.84 0.86
N THR A 97 7.07 2.30 1.65
CA THR A 97 7.27 1.04 2.40
C THR A 97 7.55 -0.15 1.48
N LEU A 98 6.78 -0.29 0.38
CA LEU A 98 6.98 -1.36 -0.60
C LEU A 98 8.35 -1.24 -1.28
N SER A 99 8.74 -0.02 -1.66
CA SER A 99 10.03 0.24 -2.29
C SER A 99 11.18 -0.18 -1.39
N LEU A 100 11.13 0.16 -0.10
CA LEU A 100 12.11 -0.28 0.89
C LEU A 100 12.20 -1.81 0.96
N GLY A 101 11.06 -2.51 1.02
CA GLY A 101 11.03 -3.97 1.03
C GLY A 101 11.59 -4.61 -0.25
N VAL A 102 11.35 -4.02 -1.42
CA VAL A 102 11.91 -4.48 -2.68
C VAL A 102 13.43 -4.30 -2.71
N TYR A 103 13.93 -3.14 -2.26
CA TYR A 103 15.37 -2.90 -2.16
C TYR A 103 16.04 -3.86 -1.17
N ASP A 104 15.45 -4.08 0.01
CA ASP A 104 15.94 -5.04 1.00
C ASP A 104 16.02 -6.46 0.44
N ALA A 105 14.97 -6.91 -0.26
CA ALA A 105 14.94 -8.23 -0.89
C ALA A 105 16.01 -8.37 -1.99
N ALA A 106 16.19 -7.34 -2.82
CA ALA A 106 17.19 -7.34 -3.89
C ALA A 106 18.62 -7.37 -3.33
N CYS A 107 18.90 -6.54 -2.33
CA CYS A 107 20.17 -6.51 -1.61
C CYS A 107 20.45 -7.86 -0.94
N SER A 108 19.48 -8.42 -0.23
CA SER A 108 19.58 -9.74 0.41
C SER A 108 19.81 -10.87 -0.58
N PHE A 109 19.24 -10.79 -1.80
CA PHE A 109 19.45 -11.80 -2.83
C PHE A 109 20.86 -11.71 -3.44
N ASN A 110 21.32 -10.50 -3.74
CA ASN A 110 22.60 -10.26 -4.41
C ASN A 110 23.79 -10.40 -3.45
N ASP A 111 23.77 -9.65 -2.35
CA ASP A 111 24.90 -9.49 -1.42
C ASP A 111 24.72 -10.26 -0.12
N GLY A 112 23.53 -10.83 0.12
CA GLY A 112 23.19 -11.48 1.39
C GLY A 112 22.74 -10.49 2.47
N ASN A 113 22.44 -11.03 3.65
CA ASN A 113 22.01 -10.29 4.85
C ASN A 113 23.07 -9.30 5.36
N VAL A 114 24.34 -9.48 5.01
CA VAL A 114 25.41 -8.50 5.32
C VAL A 114 25.12 -7.13 4.68
N SER A 115 24.40 -7.08 3.56
CA SER A 115 23.98 -5.81 2.94
C SER A 115 23.04 -4.99 3.84
N ASN A 116 22.26 -5.66 4.70
CA ASN A 116 21.33 -5.00 5.63
C ASN A 116 22.08 -4.18 6.69
N LEU A 117 23.34 -4.53 7.00
CA LEU A 117 24.18 -3.73 7.90
C LEU A 117 24.45 -2.33 7.32
N LYS A 118 24.73 -2.24 6.02
CA LYS A 118 24.93 -0.96 5.32
C LYS A 118 23.64 -0.15 5.26
N MET A 119 22.50 -0.83 5.08
CA MET A 119 21.18 -0.19 5.09
C MET A 119 20.87 0.42 6.47
N LEU A 120 21.06 -0.35 7.54
CA LEU A 120 20.89 0.14 8.92
C LEU A 120 21.76 1.38 9.18
N GLN A 121 23.04 1.32 8.78
CA GLN A 121 23.95 2.45 8.95
C GLN A 121 23.47 3.69 8.20
N LYS A 122 22.99 3.54 6.96
CA LYS A 122 22.38 4.66 6.19
C LYS A 122 21.12 5.23 6.84
N MET A 123 20.39 4.43 7.62
CA MET A 123 19.23 4.87 8.41
C MET A 123 19.64 5.48 9.76
N GLY A 124 20.94 5.66 10.02
CA GLY A 124 21.45 6.21 11.28
C GLY A 124 21.50 5.21 12.43
N VAL A 125 21.37 3.92 12.14
CA VAL A 125 21.46 2.83 13.12
C VAL A 125 22.80 2.13 12.93
N GLU A 126 23.76 2.40 13.82
CA GLU A 126 25.07 1.74 13.80
C GLU A 126 24.95 0.28 14.26
N PRO A 127 25.26 -0.71 13.41
CA PRO A 127 25.14 -2.11 13.79
C PRO A 127 26.22 -2.53 14.79
N GLY A 128 25.81 -3.14 15.91
CA GLY A 128 26.73 -3.71 16.89
C GLY A 128 27.37 -5.02 16.44
N GLU A 129 28.42 -5.45 17.15
CA GLU A 129 29.20 -6.66 16.82
C GLU A 129 28.36 -7.94 16.72
N PHE A 130 27.36 -8.07 17.61
CA PHE A 130 26.43 -9.19 17.57
C PHE A 130 25.58 -9.19 16.29
N SER A 131 25.05 -8.02 15.90
CA SER A 131 24.29 -7.89 14.65
C SER A 131 25.15 -8.24 13.44
N VAL A 132 26.39 -7.74 13.38
CA VAL A 132 27.33 -8.06 12.30
C VAL A 132 27.61 -9.56 12.24
N SER A 133 27.86 -10.19 13.38
CA SER A 133 28.16 -11.62 13.48
C SER A 133 26.96 -12.48 13.07
N SER A 134 25.75 -12.12 13.54
CA SER A 134 24.51 -12.81 13.17
C SER A 134 24.23 -12.72 11.67
N MET A 135 24.37 -11.54 11.05
CA MET A 135 24.14 -11.38 9.59
C MET A 135 25.13 -12.23 8.77
N LYS A 136 26.40 -12.26 9.16
CA LYS A 136 27.42 -13.13 8.52
C LYS A 136 27.09 -14.62 8.68
N LEU A 137 26.57 -15.03 9.84
CA LEU A 137 26.18 -16.42 10.10
C LEU A 137 25.00 -16.82 9.20
N LEU A 138 23.98 -15.97 9.10
CA LEU A 138 22.83 -16.18 8.22
C LEU A 138 23.26 -16.35 6.76
N ASP A 139 24.24 -15.55 6.31
CA ASP A 139 24.77 -15.68 4.95
C ASP A 139 25.55 -16.96 4.73
N ARG A 140 26.35 -17.40 5.71
CA ARG A 140 27.00 -18.72 5.65
C ARG A 140 25.97 -19.84 5.57
N GLU A 141 24.92 -19.81 6.39
CA GLU A 141 23.84 -20.79 6.32
C GLU A 141 23.15 -20.79 4.96
N ARG A 142 22.85 -19.61 4.40
CA ARG A 142 22.25 -19.46 3.07
C ARG A 142 23.11 -20.11 2.00
N LEU A 143 24.42 -19.86 2.01
CA LEU A 143 25.37 -20.45 1.06
C LEU A 143 25.44 -21.98 1.22
N MET A 144 25.49 -22.49 2.46
CA MET A 144 25.52 -23.94 2.72
C MET A 144 24.23 -24.62 2.24
N LYS A 145 23.06 -24.01 2.49
CA LYS A 145 21.76 -24.50 1.98
C LYS A 145 21.73 -24.49 0.45
N ALA A 146 22.29 -23.46 -0.19
CA ALA A 146 22.39 -23.39 -1.65
C ALA A 146 23.30 -24.50 -2.21
N ILE A 147 24.53 -24.65 -1.69
CA ILE A 147 25.47 -25.71 -2.07
C ILE A 147 24.81 -27.09 -1.94
N TYR A 148 24.15 -27.34 -0.80
CA TYR A 148 23.43 -28.58 -0.58
C TYR A 148 22.31 -28.79 -1.60
N ALA A 149 21.53 -27.76 -1.93
CA ALA A 149 20.49 -27.84 -2.96
C ALA A 149 21.04 -28.12 -4.37
N PHE A 150 22.24 -27.64 -4.68
CA PHE A 150 22.93 -27.90 -5.94
C PHE A 150 23.63 -29.26 -5.99
N SER A 151 23.84 -29.92 -4.84
CA SER A 151 24.43 -31.25 -4.77
C SER A 151 23.65 -32.28 -5.60
N GLY A 152 24.37 -33.22 -6.23
CA GLY A 152 23.78 -34.28 -7.05
C GLY A 152 22.79 -35.14 -6.26
N ARG A 153 23.11 -35.42 -4.98
CA ARG A 153 22.24 -36.17 -4.05
C ARG A 153 20.90 -35.47 -3.85
N SER A 154 20.92 -34.17 -3.53
CA SER A 154 19.69 -33.38 -3.34
C SER A 154 18.86 -33.26 -4.62
N LYS A 155 19.52 -33.03 -5.78
CA LYS A 155 18.85 -32.99 -7.09
C LYS A 155 18.14 -34.33 -7.41
N LYS A 156 18.77 -35.46 -7.14
CA LYS A 156 18.20 -36.81 -7.35
C LYS A 156 16.96 -37.01 -6.46
N ILE A 157 17.07 -36.73 -5.17
CA ILE A 157 15.94 -36.80 -4.22
C ILE A 157 14.75 -35.94 -4.70
N ARG A 158 15.01 -34.71 -5.15
CA ARG A 158 13.96 -33.83 -5.69
C ARG A 158 13.29 -34.41 -6.94
N LYS A 159 14.07 -35.00 -7.86
CA LYS A 159 13.55 -35.65 -9.08
C LYS A 159 12.65 -36.85 -8.74
N ASP A 160 13.08 -37.68 -7.81
CA ASP A 160 12.34 -38.88 -7.40
C ASP A 160 11.06 -38.52 -6.65
N LYS A 161 11.11 -37.52 -5.77
CA LYS A 161 9.90 -36.99 -5.08
C LYS A 161 8.89 -36.42 -6.07
N ARG A 162 9.34 -35.66 -7.08
CA ARG A 162 8.46 -35.15 -8.17
C ARG A 162 7.84 -36.28 -8.98
N ARG A 163 8.61 -37.32 -9.31
CA ARG A 163 8.10 -38.51 -10.02
C ARG A 163 7.05 -39.26 -9.21
N LYS A 164 7.27 -39.44 -7.90
CA LYS A 164 6.32 -40.11 -7.01
C LYS A 164 5.01 -39.32 -6.91
N ARG A 165 5.09 -37.99 -6.71
CA ARG A 165 3.90 -37.12 -6.65
C ARG A 165 3.09 -37.17 -7.95
N LYS A 166 3.76 -37.12 -9.11
CA LYS A 166 3.09 -37.26 -10.41
C LYS A 166 2.37 -38.61 -10.56
N LYS A 167 2.99 -39.72 -10.12
CA LYS A 167 2.35 -41.04 -10.12
C LYS A 167 1.10 -41.08 -9.22
N GLU A 168 1.16 -40.46 -8.04
CA GLU A 168 0.01 -40.36 -7.13
C GLU A 168 -1.11 -39.50 -7.74
N GLU A 169 -0.79 -38.34 -8.30
CA GLU A 169 -1.74 -37.47 -8.99
C GLU A 169 -2.40 -38.19 -10.19
N ASP A 170 -1.64 -38.92 -11.00
CA ASP A 170 -2.15 -39.70 -12.13
C ASP A 170 -3.04 -40.88 -11.67
N ASN A 171 -2.70 -41.55 -10.56
CA ASN A 171 -3.52 -42.61 -9.97
C ASN A 171 -4.84 -42.07 -9.40
N ILE A 172 -4.82 -40.91 -8.75
CA ILE A 172 -6.03 -40.25 -8.25
C ILE A 172 -6.96 -39.88 -9.41
N LYS A 173 -6.40 -39.33 -10.51
CA LYS A 173 -7.19 -39.02 -11.72
C LYS A 173 -7.79 -40.28 -12.34
N LYS A 174 -7.01 -41.36 -12.48
CA LYS A 174 -7.50 -42.64 -13.01
C LYS A 174 -8.61 -43.25 -12.15
N ASN A 175 -8.47 -43.20 -10.83
CA ASN A 175 -9.50 -43.70 -9.92
C ASN A 175 -10.80 -42.87 -10.00
N LYS A 176 -10.72 -41.53 -10.10
CA LYS A 176 -11.90 -40.68 -10.31
C LYS A 176 -12.63 -40.97 -11.63
N VAL A 177 -11.88 -41.23 -12.71
CA VAL A 177 -12.45 -41.63 -14.01
C VAL A 177 -13.09 -43.02 -13.92
N LYS A 178 -12.54 -43.92 -13.10
CA LYS A 178 -13.08 -45.28 -12.89
C LYS A 178 -14.34 -45.32 -12.00
N THR A 179 -14.49 -44.37 -11.06
CA THR A 179 -15.67 -44.25 -10.17
C THR A 179 -16.74 -43.30 -10.69
N GLY A 180 -16.50 -42.58 -11.78
CA GLY A 180 -17.47 -41.71 -12.43
C GLY A 180 -18.21 -42.44 -13.54
N TYR A 181 -19.49 -42.77 -13.28
CA TYR A 181 -20.53 -43.17 -14.25
C TYR A 181 -20.07 -43.92 -15.52
N SER A 182 -20.32 -45.23 -15.57
CA SER A 182 -20.44 -45.95 -16.84
C SER A 182 -21.62 -45.38 -17.62
N ALA A 183 -21.36 -44.84 -18.82
CA ALA A 183 -22.41 -44.52 -19.76
C ALA A 183 -23.13 -45.83 -20.14
N GLY A 184 -24.31 -46.06 -19.56
CA GLY A 184 -25.18 -47.21 -19.84
C GLY A 184 -25.56 -48.11 -18.66
N SER A 185 -25.28 -47.76 -17.40
CA SER A 185 -25.78 -48.55 -16.27
C SER A 185 -27.14 -48.01 -15.77
N PHE A 186 -28.21 -48.47 -16.42
CA PHE A 186 -29.56 -48.65 -15.88
C PHE A 186 -29.96 -50.11 -16.13
#